data_AF-A0AB36HTB7-F1
#
_entry.id   AF-A0AB36HTB7-F1
#
_cell.length_a   1.000
_cell.length_b   1.000
_cell.length_c   1.000
_cell.angle_alpha   90.00
_cell.angle_beta   90.00
_cell.angle_gamma   90.00
#
_symmetry.space_group_name_H-M   'P 1'
#
loop_
_entity.id
_entity.type
_entity.pdbx_description
1 polymer ?
#
loop_
_entity_poly.entity_id
_entity_poly.type
_entity_poly.pdbx_seq_one_letter_code
_entity_poly.pdbx_strand_id
1 'polypeptide(L)'
;MQSVMTIAASFMLLATSASTAPLKQDQIIRLPVRQADIEGVEACIRSPSDDCRKCRESNQSNLSLMNYTLLHEALHAGGIKAEVEPVISPNSERSRKMIASGMADIKTDWAFNISGNDDFLKTDPLLRAGEIEKGLYAPRGFMEGKADNALPDIHTLRAVGIRNWRLDWQVLESLPLASLTNAATVKQMFSIINAGRADFTLLEFSSRPDMGREVDGIWLYPIPGIKVSLPETQHFMVSRKLKDADKVIEALNRGIKTLRDNGFIRLCLMNNGVIHPEVEDWHTLNATAETADRDHSTVSSQ
;
A
#
# COMPACT_ATOMS: atom_id res chain seq x y z
N MET A 1 -53.79 59.54 44.29
CA MET A 1 -54.10 58.75 43.07
C MET A 1 -52.80 58.14 42.56
N GLN A 2 -52.79 56.81 42.50
CA GLN A 2 -51.97 55.90 41.70
C GLN A 2 -50.43 55.92 41.77
N SER A 3 -49.93 54.77 42.25
CA SER A 3 -48.60 54.19 42.11
C SER A 3 -48.07 54.17 40.68
N VAL A 4 -46.76 54.33 40.51
CA VAL A 4 -45.99 53.61 39.49
C VAL A 4 -44.70 53.10 40.13
N MET A 5 -44.57 51.78 40.12
CA MET A 5 -43.48 50.98 40.67
C MET A 5 -42.56 50.61 39.49
N THR A 6 -41.35 51.14 39.44
CA THR A 6 -40.40 50.86 38.35
C THR A 6 -39.59 49.60 38.68
N ILE A 7 -39.87 48.50 37.98
CA ILE A 7 -39.14 47.24 38.07
C ILE A 7 -37.90 47.34 37.18
N ALA A 8 -36.71 47.25 37.77
CA ALA A 8 -35.46 47.06 37.05
C ALA A 8 -35.30 45.57 36.68
N ALA A 9 -35.37 45.25 35.39
CA ALA A 9 -35.11 43.91 34.88
C ALA A 9 -33.62 43.76 34.56
N SER A 10 -32.87 43.07 35.42
CA SER A 10 -31.51 42.61 35.12
C SER A 10 -31.57 41.44 34.14
N PHE A 11 -31.15 41.67 32.90
CA PHE A 11 -30.86 40.60 31.94
C PHE A 11 -29.55 39.91 32.32
N MET A 12 -29.63 38.78 33.02
CA MET A 12 -28.51 37.82 33.07
C MET A 12 -28.45 37.10 31.73
N LEU A 13 -27.46 37.44 30.90
CA LEU A 13 -27.05 36.58 29.78
C LEU A 13 -26.44 35.31 30.36
N LEU A 14 -27.21 34.22 30.32
CA LEU A 14 -26.69 32.86 30.49
C LEU A 14 -25.86 32.52 29.24
N ALA A 15 -24.55 32.74 29.31
CA ALA A 15 -23.61 32.14 28.38
C ALA A 15 -23.61 30.63 28.63
N THR A 16 -24.36 29.88 27.81
CA THR A 16 -24.24 28.42 27.76
C THR A 16 -22.88 28.07 27.17
N SER A 17 -21.91 27.80 28.03
CA SER A 17 -20.69 27.12 27.62
C SER A 17 -21.08 25.72 27.18
N ALA A 18 -21.06 25.48 25.87
CA ALA A 18 -21.09 24.13 25.34
C ALA A 18 -19.83 23.44 25.82
N SER A 19 -19.96 22.63 26.87
CA SER A 19 -18.91 21.72 27.32
C SER A 19 -18.67 20.70 26.22
N THR A 20 -17.64 20.91 25.40
CA THR A 20 -17.10 19.89 24.51
C THR A 20 -16.35 18.90 25.39
N ALA A 21 -17.08 17.98 26.01
CA ALA A 21 -16.49 16.78 26.57
C ALA A 21 -15.70 16.08 25.45
N PRO A 22 -14.45 15.64 25.70
CA PRO A 22 -13.69 14.90 24.71
C PRO A 22 -14.49 13.67 24.29
N LEU A 23 -14.69 13.50 22.99
CA LEU A 23 -15.46 12.41 22.41
C LEU A 23 -14.81 11.08 22.83
N LYS A 24 -15.56 10.26 23.56
CA LYS A 24 -15.12 8.98 24.13
C LYS A 24 -14.61 8.05 23.00
N GLN A 25 -13.46 7.42 23.23
CA GLN A 25 -12.82 6.48 22.29
C GLN A 25 -13.62 5.17 22.27
N ASP A 26 -14.08 4.71 21.10
CA ASP A 26 -15.12 3.67 21.00
C ASP A 26 -14.55 2.24 21.05
N GLN A 27 -13.29 2.04 20.64
CA GLN A 27 -12.60 0.73 20.67
C GLN A 27 -11.09 0.84 20.37
N ILE A 28 -10.34 -0.20 20.73
CA ILE A 28 -8.92 -0.40 20.34
C ILE A 28 -8.90 -1.41 19.19
N ILE A 29 -8.12 -1.12 18.15
CA ILE A 29 -7.86 -1.97 16.99
C ILE A 29 -6.37 -2.29 16.94
N ARG A 30 -6.01 -3.56 17.08
CA ARG A 30 -4.62 -4.02 17.07
C ARG A 30 -4.15 -4.31 15.64
N LEU A 31 -3.11 -3.62 15.20
CA LEU A 31 -2.47 -3.77 13.89
C LEU A 31 -1.14 -4.51 14.05
N PRO A 32 -0.94 -5.69 13.45
CA PRO A 32 0.36 -6.35 13.51
C PRO A 32 1.39 -5.60 12.66
N VAL A 33 2.51 -5.26 13.27
CA VAL A 33 3.61 -4.47 12.67
C VAL A 33 4.90 -5.28 12.72
N ARG A 34 5.72 -5.20 11.66
CA ARG A 34 7.03 -5.87 11.63
C ARG A 34 7.94 -5.29 12.71
N GLN A 35 8.73 -6.14 13.37
CA GLN A 35 9.71 -5.69 14.36
C GLN A 35 10.61 -4.56 13.85
N ALA A 36 11.05 -4.63 12.59
CA ALA A 36 11.92 -3.62 11.99
C ALA A 36 11.25 -2.25 11.78
N ASP A 37 9.91 -2.21 11.74
CA ASP A 37 9.16 -1.00 11.44
C ASP A 37 8.45 -0.39 12.66
N ILE A 38 8.43 -1.11 13.81
CA ILE A 38 7.63 -0.76 14.99
C ILE A 38 7.97 0.62 15.53
N GLU A 39 9.26 0.96 15.60
CA GLU A 39 9.73 2.25 16.11
C GLU A 39 9.21 3.41 15.27
N GLY A 40 9.16 3.26 13.95
CA GLY A 40 8.62 4.28 13.03
C GLY A 40 7.12 4.48 13.18
N VAL A 41 6.37 3.39 13.38
CA VAL A 41 4.91 3.46 13.63
C VAL A 41 4.64 4.14 14.97
N GLU A 42 5.33 3.75 16.03
CA GLU A 42 5.16 4.36 17.34
C GLU A 42 5.60 5.83 17.40
N ALA A 43 6.68 6.19 16.71
CA ALA A 43 7.11 7.57 16.57
C ALA A 43 6.02 8.42 15.90
N CYS A 44 5.36 7.88 14.87
CA CYS A 44 4.22 8.54 14.24
C CYS A 44 3.04 8.71 15.20
N ILE A 45 2.68 7.66 15.96
CA ILE A 45 1.60 7.72 16.96
C ILE A 45 1.85 8.82 18.00
N ARG A 46 3.09 8.91 18.51
CA ARG A 46 3.48 9.90 19.53
C ARG A 46 3.70 11.31 18.96
N SER A 47 3.81 11.45 17.64
CA SER A 47 4.13 12.73 17.01
C SER A 47 2.97 13.73 17.14
N PRO A 48 3.25 14.97 17.60
CA PRO A 48 2.26 16.04 17.58
C PRO A 48 1.98 16.54 16.15
N SER A 49 2.90 16.33 15.20
CA SER A 49 2.66 16.60 13.78
C SER A 49 1.76 15.52 13.17
N ASP A 50 0.89 15.90 12.25
CA ASP A 50 0.09 14.98 11.45
C ASP A 50 0.78 14.51 10.16
N ASP A 51 2.01 14.96 9.87
CA ASP A 51 2.66 14.72 8.57
C ASP A 51 2.80 13.23 8.25
N CYS A 52 3.19 12.40 9.22
CA CYS A 52 3.26 10.95 9.05
C CYS A 52 1.88 10.33 8.79
N ARG A 53 0.83 10.82 9.48
CA ARG A 53 -0.58 10.40 9.31
C ARG A 53 -1.21 10.95 8.03
N LYS A 54 -0.53 11.85 7.32
CA LYS A 54 -0.99 12.43 6.06
C LYS A 54 -0.18 11.97 4.86
N CYS A 55 0.75 11.01 5.03
CA CYS A 55 1.61 10.51 3.96
C CYS A 55 2.32 11.64 3.18
N ARG A 56 2.68 12.75 3.84
CA ARG A 56 3.27 13.91 3.16
C ARG A 56 4.77 13.76 2.88
N GLU A 57 5.45 12.96 3.68
CA GLU A 57 6.89 12.75 3.54
C GLU A 57 7.18 11.72 2.45
N SER A 58 7.97 12.12 1.46
CA SER A 58 8.42 11.24 0.38
C SER A 58 9.50 10.27 0.84
N ASN A 59 9.51 9.08 0.26
CA ASN A 59 10.55 8.05 0.37
C ASN A 59 10.73 7.43 1.76
N GLN A 60 9.69 7.43 2.59
CA GLN A 60 9.76 6.83 3.93
C GLN A 60 10.10 5.32 3.91
N SER A 61 9.81 4.62 2.81
CA SER A 61 10.12 3.18 2.60
C SER A 61 9.68 2.28 3.77
N ASN A 62 8.63 2.67 4.50
CA ASN A 62 8.12 1.97 5.67
C ASN A 62 6.66 1.55 5.41
N LEU A 63 6.50 0.35 4.86
CA LEU A 63 5.17 -0.19 4.52
C LEU A 63 4.28 -0.39 5.75
N SER A 64 4.84 -0.66 6.93
CA SER A 64 4.02 -0.78 8.15
C SER A 64 3.45 0.58 8.57
N LEU A 65 4.23 1.66 8.45
CA LEU A 65 3.76 3.02 8.70
C LEU A 65 2.71 3.47 7.68
N MET A 66 2.90 3.13 6.40
CA MET A 66 1.89 3.35 5.37
C MET A 66 0.58 2.61 5.71
N ASN A 67 0.66 1.32 6.07
CA ASN A 67 -0.51 0.51 6.42
C ASN A 67 -1.22 1.05 7.68
N TYR A 68 -0.46 1.47 8.69
CA TYR A 68 -0.98 2.15 9.87
C TYR A 68 -1.76 3.41 9.49
N THR A 69 -1.15 4.27 8.66
CA THR A 69 -1.75 5.54 8.23
C THR A 69 -3.03 5.33 7.43
N LEU A 70 -3.01 4.40 6.47
CA LEU A 70 -4.18 4.04 5.68
C LEU A 70 -5.30 3.47 6.55
N LEU A 71 -4.98 2.61 7.52
CA LEU A 71 -5.99 2.06 8.44
C LEU A 71 -6.59 3.16 9.32
N HIS A 72 -5.75 4.00 9.93
CA HIS A 72 -6.18 5.10 10.78
C HIS A 72 -7.13 6.06 10.04
N GLU A 73 -6.71 6.53 8.86
CA GLU A 73 -7.51 7.48 8.09
C GLU A 73 -8.77 6.83 7.50
N ALA A 74 -8.74 5.53 7.16
CA ALA A 74 -9.94 4.83 6.68
C ALA A 74 -10.98 4.67 7.79
N LEU A 75 -10.56 4.34 9.01
CA LEU A 75 -11.46 4.26 10.17
C LEU A 75 -12.08 5.63 10.46
N HIS A 76 -11.25 6.69 10.50
CA HIS A 76 -11.70 8.05 10.76
C HIS A 76 -12.68 8.54 9.68
N ALA A 77 -12.33 8.42 8.40
CA ALA A 77 -13.22 8.78 7.28
C ALA A 77 -14.49 7.91 7.22
N GLY A 78 -14.42 6.67 7.71
CA GLY A 78 -15.53 5.74 7.84
C GLY A 78 -16.51 6.05 8.98
N GLY A 79 -16.16 7.00 9.85
CA GLY A 79 -16.96 7.43 11.01
C GLY A 79 -16.72 6.62 12.29
N ILE A 80 -15.64 5.84 12.37
CA ILE A 80 -15.24 5.10 13.58
C ILE A 80 -14.11 5.82 14.30
N LYS A 81 -14.29 6.06 15.60
CA LYS A 81 -13.23 6.53 16.49
C LYS A 81 -12.59 5.35 17.19
N ALA A 82 -11.46 4.91 16.66
CA ALA A 82 -10.70 3.82 17.23
C ALA A 82 -9.26 4.24 17.51
N GLU A 83 -8.67 3.70 18.57
CA GLU A 83 -7.22 3.68 18.72
C GLU A 83 -6.64 2.58 17.84
N VAL A 84 -5.63 2.88 17.04
CA VAL A 84 -4.87 1.85 16.32
C VAL A 84 -3.61 1.55 17.12
N GLU A 85 -3.59 0.39 17.77
CA GLU A 85 -2.47 -0.07 18.60
C GLU A 85 -1.57 -1.01 17.79
N PRO A 86 -0.28 -0.70 17.56
CA PRO A 86 0.61 -1.59 16.86
C PRO A 86 1.03 -2.76 17.78
N VAL A 87 0.97 -3.98 17.27
CA VAL A 87 1.46 -5.18 17.96
C VAL A 87 2.56 -5.85 17.16
N ILE A 88 3.66 -6.23 17.81
CA ILE A 88 4.81 -6.80 17.12
C ILE A 88 4.45 -8.16 16.48
N SER A 89 4.87 -8.34 15.23
CA SER A 89 4.77 -9.60 14.51
C SER A 89 6.05 -9.86 13.69
N PRO A 90 6.61 -11.09 13.72
CA PRO A 90 7.86 -11.41 13.06
C PRO A 90 7.75 -11.46 11.53
N ASN A 91 6.57 -11.77 10.96
CA ASN A 91 6.36 -11.86 9.52
C ASN A 91 4.86 -11.89 9.15
N SER A 92 4.57 -11.84 7.84
CA SER A 92 3.18 -11.78 7.33
C SER A 92 2.36 -13.04 7.67
N GLU A 93 2.98 -14.23 7.64
CA GLU A 93 2.34 -15.51 8.03
C GLU A 93 1.89 -15.49 9.49
N ARG A 94 2.79 -15.08 10.39
CA ARG A 94 2.47 -14.97 11.82
C ARG A 94 1.39 -13.92 12.05
N SER A 95 1.44 -12.81 11.33
CA SER A 95 0.41 -11.76 11.39
C SER A 95 -0.97 -12.35 11.07
N ARG A 96 -1.11 -13.16 10.01
CA ARG A 96 -2.40 -13.82 9.70
C ARG A 96 -2.88 -14.74 10.81
N LYS A 97 -1.98 -15.52 11.42
CA LYS A 97 -2.32 -16.36 12.59
C LYS A 97 -2.80 -15.54 13.78
N MET A 98 -2.21 -14.36 14.00
CA MET A 98 -2.65 -13.43 15.05
C MET A 98 -4.04 -12.86 14.78
N ILE A 99 -4.36 -12.53 13.51
CA ILE A 99 -5.72 -12.12 13.12
C ILE A 99 -6.72 -13.27 13.37
N ALA A 100 -6.39 -14.49 12.95
CA ALA A 100 -7.27 -15.66 13.09
C ALA A 100 -7.53 -16.02 14.56
N SER A 101 -6.51 -15.89 15.42
CA SER A 101 -6.66 -16.16 16.85
C SER A 101 -7.34 -15.02 17.61
N GLY A 102 -7.45 -13.82 17.03
CA GLY A 102 -7.92 -12.61 17.72
C GLY A 102 -6.86 -11.96 18.62
N MET A 103 -5.57 -12.29 18.42
CA MET A 103 -4.43 -11.60 19.05
C MET A 103 -4.13 -10.25 18.37
N ALA A 104 -4.52 -10.10 17.11
CA ALA A 104 -4.57 -8.85 16.37
C ALA A 104 -5.91 -8.75 15.65
N ASP A 105 -6.28 -7.55 15.20
CA ASP A 105 -7.61 -7.28 14.69
C ASP A 105 -7.63 -7.05 13.18
N ILE A 106 -6.72 -6.22 12.65
CA ILE A 106 -6.73 -5.82 11.24
C ILE A 106 -5.32 -5.77 10.67
N LYS A 107 -5.12 -6.25 9.45
CA LYS A 107 -3.90 -6.04 8.65
C LYS A 107 -4.23 -5.86 7.17
N THR A 108 -3.30 -5.36 6.37
CA THR A 108 -3.40 -5.49 4.90
C THR A 108 -2.93 -6.87 4.46
N ASP A 109 -3.65 -7.49 3.53
CA ASP A 109 -3.23 -8.74 2.89
C ASP A 109 -3.84 -8.89 1.50
N TRP A 110 -3.30 -9.82 0.72
CA TRP A 110 -3.81 -10.15 -0.61
C TRP A 110 -5.13 -10.91 -0.53
N ALA A 111 -6.01 -10.69 -1.51
CA ALA A 111 -7.34 -11.30 -1.57
C ALA A 111 -7.33 -12.83 -1.42
N PHE A 112 -6.33 -13.50 -2.01
CA PHE A 112 -6.16 -14.95 -1.95
C PHE A 112 -5.79 -15.50 -0.56
N ASN A 113 -5.29 -14.66 0.35
CA ASN A 113 -5.00 -15.04 1.73
C ASN A 113 -6.22 -14.85 2.65
N ILE A 114 -7.26 -14.18 2.17
CA ILE A 114 -8.47 -13.84 2.93
C ILE A 114 -9.65 -14.69 2.46
N SER A 115 -9.81 -14.82 1.13
CA SER A 115 -10.98 -15.45 0.51
C SER A 115 -11.02 -16.95 0.79
N GLY A 116 -12.20 -17.47 1.14
CA GLY A 116 -12.40 -18.88 1.46
C GLY A 116 -11.97 -19.28 2.88
N ASN A 117 -11.66 -18.32 3.75
CA ASN A 117 -11.38 -18.57 5.16
C ASN A 117 -12.41 -17.86 6.05
N ASP A 118 -13.12 -18.66 6.85
CA ASP A 118 -14.18 -18.16 7.73
C ASP A 118 -13.68 -17.39 8.95
N ASP A 119 -12.39 -17.39 9.27
CA ASP A 119 -11.83 -16.56 10.35
C ASP A 119 -11.75 -15.07 9.99
N PHE A 120 -11.89 -14.73 8.70
CA PHE A 120 -11.63 -13.39 8.19
C PHE A 120 -12.83 -12.75 7.50
N LEU A 121 -12.87 -11.43 7.59
CA LEU A 121 -13.66 -10.55 6.74
C LEU A 121 -12.73 -9.79 5.79
N LYS A 122 -13.25 -9.45 4.62
CA LYS A 122 -12.54 -8.74 3.56
C LYS A 122 -13.24 -7.41 3.28
N THR A 123 -12.50 -6.32 3.35
CA THR A 123 -12.97 -5.00 2.91
C THR A 123 -13.00 -4.87 1.38
N ASP A 124 -13.48 -3.75 0.87
CA ASP A 124 -13.22 -3.30 -0.50
C ASP A 124 -11.69 -3.21 -0.76
N PRO A 125 -11.23 -3.28 -2.02
CA PRO A 125 -9.80 -3.26 -2.30
C PRO A 125 -9.16 -1.94 -1.84
N LEU A 126 -8.11 -2.06 -1.03
CA LEU A 126 -7.18 -0.99 -0.70
C LEU A 126 -6.16 -0.79 -1.81
N LEU A 127 -5.66 -1.89 -2.40
CA LEU A 127 -4.93 -1.86 -3.68
C LEU A 127 -5.75 -2.63 -4.71
N ARG A 128 -5.97 -2.03 -5.87
CA ARG A 128 -6.66 -2.66 -6.99
C ARG A 128 -5.67 -3.47 -7.81
N ALA A 129 -6.15 -4.48 -8.53
CA ALA A 129 -5.35 -5.17 -9.53
C ALA A 129 -4.77 -4.16 -10.51
N GLY A 130 -3.50 -4.33 -10.86
CA GLY A 130 -2.77 -3.41 -11.73
C GLY A 130 -2.14 -2.20 -11.04
N GLU A 131 -2.47 -1.88 -9.77
CA GLU A 131 -1.94 -0.67 -9.11
C GLU A 131 -0.49 -0.80 -8.63
N ILE A 132 0.01 -2.02 -8.41
CA ILE A 132 1.43 -2.23 -8.07
C ILE A 132 2.19 -2.57 -9.34
N GLU A 133 3.16 -1.72 -9.66
CA GLU A 133 3.99 -1.83 -10.85
C GLU A 133 5.41 -2.26 -10.49
N LYS A 134 6.03 -3.06 -11.36
CA LYS A 134 7.43 -3.50 -11.22
C LYS A 134 8.19 -3.33 -12.51
N GLY A 135 9.45 -2.97 -12.39
CA GLY A 135 10.37 -2.89 -13.52
C GLY A 135 10.96 -4.26 -13.84
N LEU A 136 11.39 -4.43 -15.10
CA LEU A 136 12.29 -5.52 -15.48
C LEU A 136 13.72 -5.04 -15.23
N TYR A 137 14.40 -5.61 -14.24
CA TYR A 137 15.71 -5.18 -13.79
C TYR A 137 16.83 -6.04 -14.42
N ALA A 138 17.73 -5.38 -15.16
CA ALA A 138 18.82 -6.00 -15.90
C ALA A 138 20.17 -5.28 -15.62
N PRO A 139 21.32 -5.86 -16.00
CA PRO A 139 22.62 -5.20 -15.88
C PRO A 139 22.68 -3.89 -16.68
N ARG A 140 23.58 -3.00 -16.28
CA ARG A 140 23.85 -1.78 -17.05
C ARG A 140 24.29 -2.13 -18.48
N GLY A 141 23.80 -1.38 -19.47
CA GLY A 141 24.13 -1.61 -20.87
C GLY A 141 23.37 -2.77 -21.53
N PHE A 142 22.39 -3.38 -20.84
CA PHE A 142 21.57 -4.46 -21.44
C PHE A 142 20.93 -4.08 -22.79
N MET A 143 20.56 -2.81 -22.95
CA MET A 143 19.99 -2.25 -24.18
C MET A 143 21.00 -1.43 -25.01
N GLU A 144 22.30 -1.49 -24.70
CA GLU A 144 23.33 -0.73 -25.41
C GLU A 144 23.38 -1.13 -26.90
N GLY A 145 23.43 -0.13 -27.78
CA GLY A 145 23.40 -0.34 -29.24
C GLY A 145 22.01 -0.59 -29.84
N LYS A 146 20.94 -0.53 -29.04
CA LYS A 146 19.56 -0.47 -29.54
C LYS A 146 19.17 0.98 -29.85
N ALA A 147 18.18 1.17 -30.72
CA ALA A 147 17.63 2.49 -30.99
C ALA A 147 16.97 3.07 -29.73
N ASP A 148 16.95 4.39 -29.63
CA ASP A 148 16.25 5.08 -28.55
C ASP A 148 14.78 4.65 -28.51
N ASN A 149 14.27 4.35 -27.31
CA ASN A 149 12.92 3.82 -27.06
C ASN A 149 12.63 2.42 -27.63
N ALA A 150 13.64 1.68 -28.11
CA ALA A 150 13.44 0.29 -28.49
C ALA A 150 13.09 -0.57 -27.27
N LEU A 151 11.99 -1.32 -27.38
CA LEU A 151 11.62 -2.32 -26.37
C LEU A 151 12.31 -3.66 -26.68
N PRO A 152 12.75 -4.41 -25.66
CA PRO A 152 13.28 -5.75 -25.90
C PRO A 152 12.17 -6.70 -26.35
N ASP A 153 12.53 -7.66 -27.20
CA ASP A 153 11.65 -8.77 -27.53
C ASP A 153 11.62 -9.78 -26.37
N ILE A 154 10.52 -9.75 -25.60
CA ILE A 154 10.32 -10.59 -24.40
C ILE A 154 10.44 -12.09 -24.72
N HIS A 155 10.12 -12.52 -25.95
CA HIS A 155 10.27 -13.91 -26.40
C HIS A 155 11.70 -14.43 -26.36
N THR A 156 12.67 -13.53 -26.40
CA THR A 156 14.10 -13.88 -26.38
C THR A 156 14.71 -13.83 -24.99
N LEU A 157 13.99 -13.27 -24.00
CA LEU A 157 14.55 -13.00 -22.69
C LEU A 157 14.38 -14.15 -21.71
N ARG A 158 15.40 -14.35 -20.88
CA ARG A 158 15.43 -15.32 -19.78
C ARG A 158 15.23 -14.58 -18.47
N ALA A 159 14.21 -14.94 -17.70
CA ALA A 159 13.98 -14.33 -16.40
C ALA A 159 14.52 -15.20 -15.26
N VAL A 160 14.79 -14.57 -14.13
CA VAL A 160 14.95 -15.23 -12.84
C VAL A 160 14.01 -14.59 -11.82
N GLY A 161 13.39 -15.41 -10.98
CA GLY A 161 12.51 -14.95 -9.89
C GLY A 161 12.61 -15.88 -8.68
N ILE A 162 11.96 -15.47 -7.59
CA ILE A 162 11.85 -16.30 -6.38
C ILE A 162 10.45 -16.88 -6.35
N ARG A 163 10.31 -18.21 -6.42
CA ARG A 163 9.01 -18.88 -6.55
C ARG A 163 8.01 -18.58 -5.42
N ASN A 164 8.52 -18.29 -4.22
CA ASN A 164 7.68 -17.95 -3.07
C ASN A 164 7.17 -16.49 -3.12
N TRP A 165 7.68 -15.65 -4.02
CA TRP A 165 7.10 -14.36 -4.34
C TRP A 165 5.97 -14.60 -5.35
N ARG A 166 4.85 -15.10 -4.83
CA ARG A 166 3.80 -15.73 -5.63
C ARG A 166 3.30 -14.88 -6.79
N LEU A 167 3.08 -13.58 -6.57
CA LEU A 167 2.56 -12.69 -7.61
C LEU A 167 3.62 -12.35 -8.65
N ASP A 168 4.86 -12.06 -8.24
CA ASP A 168 5.99 -11.89 -9.14
C ASP A 168 6.18 -13.14 -10.03
N TRP A 169 6.13 -14.33 -9.42
CA TRP A 169 6.26 -15.59 -10.12
C TRP A 169 5.12 -15.82 -11.11
N GLN A 170 3.88 -15.55 -10.70
CA GLN A 170 2.70 -15.63 -11.58
C GLN A 170 2.82 -14.68 -12.79
N VAL A 171 3.30 -13.45 -12.56
CA VAL A 171 3.56 -12.50 -13.66
C VAL A 171 4.62 -13.05 -14.60
N LEU A 172 5.75 -13.52 -14.08
CA LEU A 172 6.81 -14.11 -14.89
C LEU A 172 6.34 -15.34 -15.69
N GLU A 173 5.54 -16.22 -15.11
CA GLU A 173 4.95 -17.38 -15.81
C GLU A 173 3.96 -16.98 -16.90
N SER A 174 3.31 -15.82 -16.78
CA SER A 174 2.37 -15.32 -17.79
C SER A 174 3.05 -14.66 -19.00
N LEU A 175 4.31 -14.26 -18.87
CA LEU A 175 5.08 -13.65 -19.94
C LEU A 175 5.61 -14.73 -20.89
N PRO A 176 5.71 -14.44 -22.20
CA PRO A 176 6.21 -15.41 -23.17
C PRO A 176 7.74 -15.46 -23.14
N LEU A 177 8.35 -15.89 -22.05
CA LEU A 177 9.81 -15.86 -21.86
C LEU A 177 10.52 -17.02 -22.57
N ALA A 178 11.80 -16.82 -22.94
CA ALA A 178 12.66 -17.90 -23.41
C ALA A 178 12.92 -18.94 -22.31
N SER A 179 13.07 -18.50 -21.06
CA SER A 179 13.09 -19.37 -19.88
C SER A 179 12.80 -18.60 -18.59
N LEU A 180 12.39 -19.33 -17.55
CA LEU A 180 12.20 -18.82 -16.20
C LEU A 180 12.96 -19.69 -15.19
N THR A 181 13.90 -19.09 -14.47
CA THR A 181 14.72 -19.75 -13.46
C THR A 181 14.28 -19.39 -12.05
N ASN A 182 14.22 -20.37 -11.14
CA ASN A 182 13.98 -20.11 -9.72
C ASN A 182 15.28 -19.83 -8.96
N ALA A 183 15.29 -18.76 -8.16
CA ALA A 183 16.29 -18.46 -7.15
C ALA A 183 15.70 -18.65 -5.73
N ALA A 184 16.52 -19.09 -4.78
CA ALA A 184 16.12 -19.24 -3.39
C ALA A 184 16.20 -17.92 -2.61
N THR A 185 17.08 -16.99 -3.01
CA THR A 185 17.32 -15.72 -2.32
C THR A 185 17.55 -14.58 -3.30
N VAL A 186 17.37 -13.34 -2.84
CA VAL A 186 17.65 -12.14 -3.65
C VAL A 186 19.11 -12.10 -4.10
N LYS A 187 20.05 -12.46 -3.20
CA LYS A 187 21.48 -12.59 -3.52
C LYS A 187 21.71 -13.56 -4.69
N GLN A 188 21.09 -14.74 -4.65
CA GLN A 188 21.22 -15.71 -5.72
C GLN A 188 20.60 -15.21 -7.03
N MET A 189 19.45 -14.54 -6.95
CA MET A 189 18.78 -13.93 -8.11
C MET A 189 19.70 -12.94 -8.84
N PHE A 190 20.32 -12.01 -8.11
CA PHE A 190 21.30 -11.07 -8.65
C PHE A 190 22.55 -11.77 -9.21
N SER A 191 23.06 -12.80 -8.51
CA SER A 191 24.22 -13.57 -8.96
C SER A 191 23.97 -14.37 -10.24
N ILE A 192 22.75 -14.90 -10.44
CA ILE A 192 22.35 -15.59 -11.68
C ILE A 192 22.38 -14.63 -12.88
N ILE A 193 21.87 -13.40 -12.70
CA ILE A 193 21.91 -12.36 -13.74
C ILE A 193 23.35 -11.93 -14.01
N ASN A 194 24.14 -11.65 -12.97
CA ASN A 194 25.54 -11.26 -13.12
C ASN A 194 26.41 -12.32 -13.82
N ALA A 195 26.06 -13.60 -13.66
CA ALA A 195 26.71 -14.71 -14.35
C ALA A 195 26.20 -14.92 -15.80
N GLY A 196 25.31 -14.07 -16.31
CA GLY A 196 24.73 -14.15 -17.66
C GLY A 196 23.78 -15.34 -17.85
N ARG A 197 23.28 -15.94 -16.77
CA ARG A 197 22.38 -17.11 -16.82
C ARG A 197 20.90 -16.74 -16.88
N ALA A 198 20.58 -15.49 -16.55
CA ALA A 198 19.31 -14.83 -16.82
C ALA A 198 19.60 -13.39 -17.25
N ASP A 199 18.63 -12.77 -17.91
CA ASP A 199 18.75 -11.43 -18.47
C ASP A 199 18.13 -10.38 -17.53
N PHE A 200 17.02 -10.73 -16.85
CA PHE A 200 16.34 -9.81 -15.94
C PHE A 200 15.62 -10.51 -14.78
N THR A 201 15.16 -9.69 -13.82
CA THR A 201 14.21 -10.06 -12.77
C THR A 201 13.17 -8.96 -12.56
N LEU A 202 12.14 -9.18 -11.75
CA LEU A 202 11.17 -8.16 -11.36
C LEU A 202 11.54 -7.54 -10.02
N LEU A 203 11.58 -6.21 -9.92
CA LEU A 203 11.77 -5.48 -8.66
C LEU A 203 10.88 -4.23 -8.62
N GLU A 204 10.59 -3.78 -7.40
CA GLU A 204 9.97 -2.46 -7.18
C GLU A 204 10.94 -1.34 -7.59
N PHE A 205 10.39 -0.30 -8.23
CA PHE A 205 11.13 0.91 -8.57
C PHE A 205 11.74 1.55 -7.32
N SER A 206 13.04 1.85 -7.37
CA SER A 206 13.72 2.52 -6.26
C SER A 206 13.51 4.03 -6.33
N SER A 207 13.56 4.69 -5.19
CA SER A 207 13.51 6.16 -5.11
C SER A 207 14.80 6.85 -5.58
N ARG A 208 15.76 6.10 -6.12
CA ARG A 208 16.98 6.67 -6.70
C ARG A 208 16.69 7.27 -8.07
N PRO A 209 17.42 8.31 -8.51
CA PRO A 209 17.22 8.90 -9.84
C PRO A 209 17.38 7.93 -11.01
N ASP A 210 18.23 6.90 -10.85
CA ASP A 210 18.44 5.84 -11.84
C ASP A 210 17.58 4.59 -11.58
N MET A 211 16.75 4.64 -10.53
CA MET A 211 15.94 3.56 -9.99
C MET A 211 16.73 2.27 -9.72
N GLY A 212 18.06 2.34 -9.64
CA GLY A 212 18.94 1.20 -9.52
C GLY A 212 18.76 0.45 -8.21
N ARG A 213 19.12 -0.83 -8.20
CA ARG A 213 19.14 -1.71 -7.02
C ARG A 213 20.49 -2.41 -6.96
N GLU A 214 21.05 -2.48 -5.76
CA GLU A 214 22.35 -3.12 -5.50
C GLU A 214 22.18 -4.21 -4.45
N VAL A 215 22.76 -5.37 -4.73
CA VAL A 215 22.88 -6.49 -3.78
C VAL A 215 24.25 -7.14 -3.96
N ASP A 216 25.05 -7.16 -2.90
CA ASP A 216 26.39 -7.75 -2.86
C ASP A 216 27.33 -7.28 -3.99
N GLY A 217 27.32 -5.98 -4.25
CA GLY A 217 28.12 -5.32 -5.28
C GLY A 217 27.56 -5.44 -6.71
N ILE A 218 26.45 -6.14 -6.90
CA ILE A 218 25.82 -6.34 -8.21
C ILE A 218 24.71 -5.31 -8.38
N TRP A 219 24.85 -4.46 -9.40
CA TRP A 219 23.86 -3.44 -9.74
C TRP A 219 22.95 -3.90 -10.88
N LEU A 220 21.64 -3.71 -10.69
CA LEU A 220 20.62 -3.87 -11.71
C LEU A 220 19.82 -2.58 -11.84
N TYR A 221 19.32 -2.30 -13.05
CA TYR A 221 18.56 -1.11 -13.41
C TYR A 221 17.30 -1.53 -14.17
N PRO A 222 16.19 -0.78 -14.04
CA PRO A 222 15.01 -1.09 -14.83
C PRO A 222 15.31 -0.86 -16.32
N ILE A 223 14.80 -1.75 -17.18
CA ILE A 223 14.79 -1.56 -18.62
C ILE A 223 13.80 -0.43 -18.92
N PRO A 224 14.24 0.70 -19.49
CA PRO A 224 13.38 1.86 -19.71
C PRO A 224 12.18 1.56 -20.63
N GLY A 225 11.03 2.14 -20.31
CA GLY A 225 9.84 2.10 -21.15
C GLY A 225 8.98 0.83 -21.01
N ILE A 226 9.38 -0.15 -20.19
CA ILE A 226 8.58 -1.35 -19.92
C ILE A 226 8.41 -1.64 -18.43
N LYS A 227 7.21 -2.04 -18.07
CA LYS A 227 6.85 -2.48 -16.73
C LYS A 227 5.90 -3.66 -16.77
N VAL A 228 5.66 -4.25 -15.61
CA VAL A 228 4.57 -5.18 -15.37
C VAL A 228 3.74 -4.69 -14.20
N SER A 229 2.52 -5.19 -14.08
CA SER A 229 1.63 -4.89 -12.97
C SER A 229 1.22 -6.18 -12.23
N LEU A 230 0.99 -6.10 -10.92
CA LEU A 230 0.55 -7.28 -10.15
C LEU A 230 -0.97 -7.49 -10.33
N PRO A 231 -1.43 -8.73 -10.62
CA PRO A 231 -2.80 -8.99 -11.07
C PRO A 231 -3.83 -9.12 -9.94
N GLU A 232 -3.45 -8.85 -8.69
CA GLU A 232 -4.26 -9.17 -7.51
C GLU A 232 -4.56 -7.94 -6.67
N THR A 233 -5.62 -8.02 -5.87
CA THR A 233 -6.05 -6.94 -4.98
C THR A 233 -5.51 -7.15 -3.55
N GLN A 234 -5.17 -6.06 -2.88
CA GLN A 234 -4.97 -6.05 -1.42
C GLN A 234 -6.17 -5.42 -0.73
N HIS A 235 -6.48 -5.93 0.46
CA HIS A 235 -7.60 -5.51 1.28
C HIS A 235 -7.14 -5.39 2.73
N PHE A 236 -7.89 -4.67 3.56
CA PHE A 236 -7.85 -4.95 4.99
C PHE A 236 -8.50 -6.32 5.25
N MET A 237 -7.70 -7.25 5.77
CA MET A 237 -8.10 -8.49 6.42
C MET A 237 -8.51 -8.15 7.86
N VAL A 238 -9.77 -8.41 8.20
CA VAL A 238 -10.33 -8.11 9.52
C VAL A 238 -10.67 -9.43 10.23
N SER A 239 -10.30 -9.57 11.50
CA SER A 239 -10.66 -10.73 12.31
C SER A 239 -12.18 -10.78 12.52
N ARG A 240 -12.82 -11.93 12.31
CA ARG A 240 -14.23 -12.11 12.74
C ARG A 240 -14.42 -12.02 14.26
N LYS A 241 -13.34 -12.15 15.03
CA LYS A 241 -13.36 -12.03 16.50
C LYS A 241 -13.29 -10.58 16.97
N LEU A 242 -13.08 -9.62 16.06
CA LEU A 242 -13.13 -8.20 16.39
C LEU A 242 -14.54 -7.84 16.86
N LYS A 243 -14.65 -7.08 17.95
CA LYS A 243 -15.92 -6.55 18.42
C LYS A 243 -16.53 -5.67 17.33
N ASP A 244 -17.84 -5.85 17.07
CA ASP A 244 -18.57 -5.10 16.04
C ASP A 244 -17.92 -5.22 14.63
N ALA A 245 -17.28 -6.36 14.30
CA ALA A 245 -16.51 -6.55 13.06
C ALA A 245 -17.25 -6.14 11.78
N ASP A 246 -18.55 -6.44 11.67
CA ASP A 246 -19.36 -6.05 10.49
C ASP A 246 -19.48 -4.52 10.36
N LYS A 247 -19.71 -3.81 11.48
CA LYS A 247 -19.74 -2.33 11.49
C LYS A 247 -18.37 -1.75 11.14
N VAL A 248 -17.30 -2.40 11.60
CA VAL A 248 -15.92 -2.01 11.27
C VAL A 248 -15.64 -2.17 9.78
N ILE A 249 -16.05 -3.29 9.17
CA ILE A 249 -15.95 -3.51 7.72
C ILE A 249 -16.72 -2.44 6.95
N GLU A 250 -17.97 -2.15 7.32
CA GLU A 250 -18.77 -1.14 6.65
C GLU A 250 -18.13 0.26 6.72
N ALA A 251 -17.59 0.62 7.89
CA ALA A 251 -16.88 1.88 8.06
C ALA A 251 -15.59 1.92 7.24
N LEU A 252 -14.79 0.84 7.26
CA LEU A 252 -13.58 0.75 6.45
C LEU A 252 -13.90 0.88 4.96
N ASN A 253 -14.96 0.25 4.46
CA ASN A 253 -15.34 0.37 3.05
C ASN A 253 -15.72 1.81 2.69
N ARG A 254 -16.50 2.50 3.53
CA ARG A 254 -16.77 3.95 3.36
C ARG A 254 -15.50 4.80 3.40
N GLY A 255 -14.60 4.47 4.32
CA GLY A 255 -13.30 5.11 4.46
C GLY A 255 -12.42 4.95 3.23
N ILE A 256 -12.22 3.70 2.77
CA ILE A 256 -11.47 3.36 1.56
C ILE A 256 -12.04 4.12 0.37
N LYS A 257 -13.36 4.13 0.20
CA LYS A 257 -14.00 4.90 -0.87
C LYS A 257 -13.64 6.38 -0.79
N THR A 258 -13.78 6.99 0.38
CA THR A 258 -13.47 8.41 0.61
C THR A 258 -11.99 8.72 0.32
N LEU A 259 -11.07 7.90 0.83
CA LEU A 259 -9.63 8.06 0.63
C LEU A 259 -9.18 7.78 -0.81
N ARG A 260 -9.95 6.99 -1.56
CA ARG A 260 -9.72 6.79 -2.98
C ARG A 260 -10.18 8.00 -3.77
N ASP A 261 -11.41 8.44 -3.54
CA ASP A 261 -12.05 9.53 -4.27
C ASP A 261 -11.30 10.86 -4.11
N ASN A 262 -10.66 11.09 -2.96
CA ASN A 262 -9.86 12.29 -2.71
C ASN A 262 -8.36 12.15 -3.04
N GLY A 263 -7.92 11.01 -3.60
CA GLY A 263 -6.53 10.77 -4.00
C GLY A 263 -5.56 10.43 -2.87
N PHE A 264 -6.00 10.33 -1.62
CA PHE A 264 -5.13 10.05 -0.47
C PHE A 264 -4.42 8.71 -0.57
N ILE A 265 -5.10 7.65 -1.03
CA ILE A 265 -4.46 6.34 -1.23
C ILE A 265 -3.30 6.47 -2.24
N ARG A 266 -3.53 7.14 -3.38
CA ARG A 266 -2.49 7.34 -4.41
C ARG A 266 -1.29 8.10 -3.84
N LEU A 267 -1.54 9.16 -3.07
CA LEU A 267 -0.48 9.92 -2.39
C LEU A 267 0.37 9.04 -1.48
N CYS A 268 -0.26 8.21 -0.63
CA CYS A 268 0.45 7.30 0.25
C CYS A 268 1.31 6.29 -0.52
N LEU A 269 0.78 5.75 -1.62
CA LEU A 269 1.53 4.79 -2.45
C LEU A 269 2.74 5.44 -3.12
N MET A 270 2.60 6.66 -3.67
CA MET A 270 3.71 7.39 -4.27
C MET A 270 4.79 7.70 -3.23
N ASN A 271 4.39 8.30 -2.12
CA ASN A 271 5.33 8.80 -1.12
C ASN A 271 6.00 7.67 -0.32
N ASN A 272 5.47 6.45 -0.36
CA ASN A 272 6.12 5.27 0.19
C ASN A 272 6.86 4.42 -0.87
N GLY A 273 6.95 4.88 -2.13
CA GLY A 273 7.67 4.19 -3.20
C GLY A 273 6.99 2.90 -3.68
N VAL A 274 5.69 2.76 -3.45
CA VAL A 274 4.89 1.62 -3.96
C VAL A 274 4.52 1.83 -5.43
N ILE A 275 4.25 3.08 -5.83
CA ILE A 275 4.06 3.48 -7.22
C ILE A 275 5.01 4.64 -7.56
N HIS A 276 5.45 4.72 -8.82
CA HIS A 276 6.48 5.66 -9.24
C HIS A 276 5.97 6.53 -10.41
N PRO A 277 5.80 7.86 -10.25
CA PRO A 277 5.22 8.71 -11.30
C PRO A 277 6.01 8.72 -12.61
N GLU A 278 7.34 8.61 -12.53
CA GLU A 278 8.21 8.62 -13.72
C GLU A 278 8.04 7.41 -14.65
N VAL A 279 7.31 6.37 -14.21
CA VAL A 279 7.03 5.19 -15.03
C VAL A 279 5.56 5.07 -15.41
N GLU A 280 4.73 6.08 -15.12
CA GLU A 280 3.29 6.06 -15.37
C GLU A 280 2.99 5.73 -16.85
N ASP A 281 3.72 6.34 -17.78
CA ASP A 281 3.56 6.17 -19.23
C ASP A 281 4.32 4.95 -19.82
N TRP A 282 4.97 4.12 -19.00
CA TRP A 282 5.70 2.96 -19.51
C TRP A 282 4.74 1.87 -19.99
N HIS A 283 5.15 1.10 -21.01
CA HIS A 283 4.33 0.03 -21.55
C HIS A 283 4.21 -1.13 -20.55
N THR A 284 2.97 -1.49 -20.19
CA THR A 284 2.69 -2.60 -19.26
C THR A 284 2.52 -3.91 -20.03
N LEU A 285 3.49 -4.83 -19.89
CA LEU A 285 3.55 -6.06 -20.69
C LEU A 285 2.40 -7.04 -20.42
N ASN A 286 1.87 -7.05 -19.21
CA ASN A 286 0.82 -7.98 -18.79
C ASN A 286 -0.51 -7.26 -18.51
N ALA A 287 -0.76 -6.12 -19.17
CA ALA A 287 -2.03 -5.42 -19.06
C ALA A 287 -3.19 -6.34 -19.49
N THR A 288 -4.21 -6.44 -18.64
CA THR A 288 -5.49 -7.04 -19.01
C THR A 288 -6.38 -5.99 -19.68
N ALA A 289 -7.44 -6.43 -20.36
CA ALA A 289 -8.41 -5.52 -20.98
C ALA A 289 -9.04 -4.51 -19.99
N GLU A 290 -9.14 -4.86 -18.70
CA GLU A 290 -9.62 -3.97 -17.63
C GLU A 290 -8.59 -2.92 -17.18
N THR A 291 -7.29 -3.18 -17.34
CA THR A 291 -6.23 -2.19 -17.05
C THR A 291 -5.95 -1.27 -18.24
N ALA A 292 -6.23 -1.71 -19.46
CA ALA A 292 -6.03 -0.92 -20.69
C ALA A 292 -6.97 0.30 -20.80
N ASP A 293 -8.14 0.27 -20.16
CA ASP A 293 -9.11 1.39 -20.15
C ASP A 293 -8.62 2.60 -19.31
N ARG A 294 -7.59 2.40 -18.47
CA ARG A 294 -6.93 3.49 -17.73
C ARG A 294 -5.90 4.24 -18.57
N ASP A 295 -5.26 3.59 -19.54
CA ASP A 295 -4.35 4.22 -20.50
C ASP A 295 -5.07 5.13 -21.50
N HIS A 296 -6.40 5.03 -21.62
CA HIS A 296 -7.20 5.90 -22.49
C HIS A 296 -7.92 7.04 -21.75
N SER A 297 -7.98 7.03 -20.41
CA SER A 297 -8.78 8.01 -19.66
C SER A 297 -8.01 9.22 -19.15
N THR A 298 -6.70 9.33 -19.42
CA THR A 298 -5.89 10.53 -19.11
C THR A 298 -5.58 11.44 -20.31
N VAL A 299 -6.07 11.13 -21.52
CA VAL A 299 -6.07 12.07 -22.64
C VAL A 299 -7.45 12.70 -22.78
N SER A 300 -7.88 13.47 -21.77
CA SER A 300 -8.94 14.45 -21.96
C SER A 300 -8.83 15.59 -20.94
N SER A 301 -8.70 16.81 -21.49
CA SER A 301 -8.68 18.16 -20.88
C SER A 301 -7.36 18.55 -20.18
N GLN A 302 -6.64 19.61 -20.57
CA GLN A 302 -6.98 20.87 -21.27
C GLN A 302 -5.89 21.29 -22.25
#